data_AF-A0A2E1RT00-F1
#
_entry.id   AF-A0A2E1RT00-F1
#
_cell.length_a   1.000
_cell.length_b   1.000
_cell.length_c   1.000
_cell.angle_alpha   90.00
_cell.angle_beta   90.00
_cell.angle_gamma   90.00
#
_symmetry.space_group_name_H-M   'P 1'
#
loop_
_entity.id
_entity.type
_entity.pdbx_description
1 polymer ?
#
loop_
_entity_poly.entity_id
_entity_poly.type
_entity_poly.pdbx_seq_one_letter_code
_entity_poly.pdbx_strand_id
1 'polypeptide(L)'
;MASLMKYFLSSCIFLLGFSSIASSKDYIPGKQFEYKSKDLPKGVYQYSVWVPKNYDPKKEYPVVFYLHGGGGLKFPSYGKRNIISNRLVDNQNWTSAGYSGNAHGLHQYIHVAPVKEIYEWEAKKFKALLKHVSGKVNINENRVYVTGFSMG
;
A
#
# COMPACT_ATOMS: atom_id res chain seq x y z
N MET A 1 -50.08 44.68 27.04
CA MET A 1 -49.77 43.25 26.89
C MET A 1 -49.52 42.99 25.42
N ALA A 2 -48.26 42.85 25.02
CA ALA A 2 -47.88 42.55 23.64
C ALA A 2 -47.83 41.02 23.48
N SER A 3 -48.62 40.47 22.56
CA SER A 3 -48.62 39.04 22.26
C SER A 3 -47.48 38.68 21.31
N LEU A 4 -46.72 37.68 21.72
CA LEU A 4 -45.46 37.19 21.18
C LEU A 4 -45.75 36.06 20.18
N MET A 5 -45.61 36.30 18.88
CA MET A 5 -45.74 35.25 17.86
C MET A 5 -44.35 34.67 17.55
N LYS A 6 -44.07 33.49 18.10
CA LYS A 6 -42.81 32.74 17.90
C LYS A 6 -42.85 32.00 16.56
N TYR A 7 -41.92 32.32 15.67
CA TYR A 7 -41.70 31.57 14.42
C TYR A 7 -41.05 30.21 14.74
N PHE A 8 -41.70 29.12 14.32
CA PHE A 8 -41.13 27.77 14.32
C PHE A 8 -40.18 27.66 13.11
N LEU A 9 -38.87 27.64 13.35
CA LEU A 9 -37.88 27.31 12.33
C LEU A 9 -37.81 25.77 12.20
N SER A 10 -38.37 25.23 11.13
CA SER A 10 -38.24 23.82 10.79
C SER A 10 -36.83 23.56 10.24
N SER A 11 -36.03 22.77 10.95
CA SER A 11 -34.67 22.40 10.54
C SER A 11 -34.74 21.19 9.59
N CYS A 12 -34.50 21.41 8.30
CA CYS A 12 -34.26 20.35 7.33
C CYS A 12 -32.83 19.83 7.49
N ILE A 13 -32.68 18.66 8.11
CA ILE A 13 -31.42 17.91 8.14
C ILE A 13 -31.20 17.29 6.75
N PHE A 14 -30.34 17.90 5.94
CA PHE A 14 -29.80 17.28 4.73
C PHE A 14 -28.81 16.18 5.15
N LEU A 15 -29.29 14.94 5.22
CA LEU A 15 -28.42 13.76 5.23
C LEU A 15 -27.77 13.63 3.85
N LEU A 16 -26.62 14.27 3.66
CA LEU A 16 -25.73 13.99 2.55
C LEU A 16 -25.16 12.58 2.75
N GLY A 17 -25.83 11.60 2.16
CA GLY A 17 -25.29 10.26 2.00
C GLY A 17 -23.97 10.35 1.23
N PHE A 18 -22.86 10.08 1.90
CA PHE A 18 -21.59 9.82 1.24
C PHE A 18 -21.75 8.53 0.45
N SER A 19 -22.10 8.65 -0.83
CA SER A 19 -22.00 7.56 -1.78
C SER A 19 -20.53 7.19 -1.90
N SER A 20 -20.15 6.06 -1.30
CA SER A 20 -18.83 5.47 -1.44
C SER A 20 -18.54 5.24 -2.92
N ILE A 21 -17.71 6.09 -3.51
CA ILE A 21 -17.13 5.85 -4.83
C ILE A 21 -16.32 4.56 -4.68
N ALA A 22 -16.86 3.46 -5.21
CA ALA A 22 -16.12 2.21 -5.33
C ALA A 22 -14.95 2.49 -6.28
N SER A 23 -13.77 2.78 -5.73
CA SER A 23 -12.53 2.86 -6.50
C SER A 23 -12.36 1.52 -7.21
N SER A 24 -12.25 1.55 -8.54
CA SER A 24 -11.84 0.36 -9.30
C SER A 24 -10.55 -0.16 -8.67
N LYS A 25 -10.54 -1.40 -8.20
CA LYS A 25 -9.35 -1.94 -7.53
C LYS A 25 -8.22 -2.03 -8.55
N ASP A 26 -7.22 -1.18 -8.37
CA ASP A 26 -6.03 -1.09 -9.22
C ASP A 26 -5.03 -2.25 -9.01
N TYR A 27 -5.43 -3.41 -8.47
CA TYR A 27 -4.55 -4.57 -8.26
C TYR A 27 -5.33 -5.88 -8.32
N ILE A 28 -4.61 -6.98 -8.58
CA ILE A 28 -5.16 -8.34 -8.59
C ILE A 28 -4.52 -9.13 -7.43
N PRO A 29 -5.30 -9.56 -6.40
CA PRO A 29 -4.80 -10.42 -5.34
C PRO A 29 -4.03 -11.65 -5.85
N GLY A 30 -2.91 -11.96 -5.20
CA GLY A 30 -1.99 -13.02 -5.58
C GLY A 30 -1.05 -12.68 -6.74
N LYS A 31 -1.21 -11.50 -7.37
CA LYS A 31 -0.31 -10.98 -8.40
C LYS A 31 0.35 -9.69 -7.95
N GLN A 32 1.54 -9.46 -8.47
CA GLN A 32 2.20 -8.17 -8.31
C GLN A 32 1.58 -7.15 -9.26
N PHE A 33 1.36 -5.93 -8.77
CA PHE A 33 0.91 -4.79 -9.56
C PHE A 33 1.89 -3.63 -9.42
N GLU A 34 2.04 -2.81 -10.45
CA GLU A 34 2.97 -1.68 -10.48
C GLU A 34 2.25 -0.35 -10.67
N TYR A 35 2.52 0.59 -9.77
CA TYR A 35 2.15 1.98 -9.94
C TYR A 35 3.35 2.77 -10.43
N LYS A 36 3.24 3.37 -11.62
CA LYS A 36 4.30 4.14 -12.26
C LYS A 36 4.21 5.61 -11.88
N SER A 37 5.34 6.33 -11.83
CA SER A 37 5.36 7.74 -11.41
C SER A 37 4.37 8.61 -12.20
N LYS A 38 4.12 8.30 -13.49
CA LYS A 38 3.15 9.01 -14.34
C LYS A 38 1.69 8.87 -13.88
N ASP A 39 1.36 7.81 -13.15
CA ASP A 39 0.01 7.48 -12.70
C ASP A 39 -0.18 7.81 -11.20
N LEU A 40 0.82 8.44 -10.58
CA LEU A 40 0.88 8.70 -9.14
C LEU A 40 0.89 10.20 -8.83
N PRO A 41 0.36 10.60 -7.66
CA PRO A 41 0.53 11.96 -7.16
C PRO A 41 2.02 12.33 -7.03
N LYS A 42 2.34 13.60 -7.26
CA LYS A 42 3.71 14.12 -7.12
C LYS A 42 4.26 13.82 -5.72
N GLY A 43 5.49 13.29 -5.67
CA GLY A 43 6.17 12.96 -4.42
C GLY A 43 5.84 11.58 -3.85
N VAL A 44 5.04 10.77 -4.54
CA VAL A 44 4.89 9.35 -4.23
C VAL A 44 5.92 8.57 -5.02
N TYR A 45 6.68 7.69 -4.37
CA TYR A 45 7.55 6.75 -5.09
C TYR A 45 6.72 5.88 -6.01
N GLN A 46 7.19 5.64 -7.24
CA GLN A 46 6.69 4.51 -8.00
C GLN A 46 7.00 3.21 -7.23
N TYR A 47 6.10 2.25 -7.30
CA TYR A 47 6.21 1.06 -6.46
C TYR A 47 5.48 -0.12 -7.06
N SER A 48 5.85 -1.30 -6.60
CA SER A 48 5.01 -2.47 -6.76
C SER A 48 4.30 -2.82 -5.46
N VAL A 49 3.09 -3.35 -5.58
CA VAL A 49 2.34 -3.94 -4.48
C VAL A 49 2.02 -5.39 -4.79
N TRP A 50 2.14 -6.25 -3.79
CA TRP A 50 1.55 -7.58 -3.80
C TRP A 50 0.57 -7.69 -2.64
N VAL A 51 -0.62 -8.20 -2.96
CA VAL A 51 -1.72 -8.39 -2.02
C VAL A 51 -2.02 -9.89 -1.93
N PRO A 52 -2.22 -10.47 -0.73
CA PRO A 52 -2.50 -11.90 -0.57
C PRO A 52 -3.66 -12.40 -1.43
N LYS A 53 -3.56 -13.61 -2.00
CA LYS A 53 -4.60 -14.21 -2.85
C LYS A 53 -5.97 -14.29 -2.16
N ASN A 54 -5.99 -14.51 -0.85
CA ASN A 54 -7.18 -14.58 0.01
C ASN A 54 -7.48 -13.25 0.73
N TYR A 55 -7.05 -12.12 0.17
CA TYR A 55 -7.27 -10.81 0.75
C TYR A 55 -8.75 -10.49 0.92
N ASP A 56 -9.12 -10.11 2.15
CA ASP A 56 -10.46 -9.67 2.53
C ASP A 56 -10.42 -8.16 2.82
N PRO A 57 -11.08 -7.30 2.01
CA PRO A 57 -11.08 -5.86 2.24
C PRO A 57 -11.69 -5.43 3.57
N LYS A 58 -12.42 -6.32 4.28
CA LYS A 58 -12.96 -6.05 5.62
C LYS A 58 -11.95 -6.28 6.74
N LYS A 59 -10.78 -6.85 6.44
CA LYS A 59 -9.70 -7.10 7.39
C LYS A 59 -8.56 -6.12 7.15
N GLU A 60 -7.91 -5.71 8.22
CA GLU A 60 -6.68 -4.95 8.15
C GLU A 60 -5.48 -5.89 8.08
N TYR A 61 -4.52 -5.59 7.21
CA TYR A 61 -3.30 -6.37 7.07
C TYR A 61 -2.08 -5.55 7.50
N PRO A 62 -1.08 -6.15 8.17
CA PRO A 62 0.22 -5.51 8.30
C PRO A 62 0.81 -5.23 6.91
N VAL A 63 1.61 -4.17 6.80
CA VAL A 63 2.31 -3.82 5.58
C VAL A 63 3.82 -3.92 5.78
N VAL A 64 4.50 -4.52 4.82
CA VAL A 64 5.96 -4.65 4.80
C VAL A 64 6.50 -3.91 3.59
N PHE A 65 7.26 -2.85 3.84
CA PHE A 65 8.03 -2.16 2.82
C PHE A 65 9.40 -2.81 2.66
N TYR A 66 9.79 -3.11 1.43
CA TYR A 66 11.14 -3.58 1.10
C TYR A 66 11.88 -2.57 0.23
N LEU A 67 13.00 -2.09 0.76
CA LEU A 67 13.81 -1.04 0.16
C LEU A 67 14.97 -1.67 -0.61
N HIS A 68 15.04 -1.40 -1.91
CA HIS A 68 16.12 -1.92 -2.74
C HIS A 68 17.46 -1.21 -2.49
N GLY A 69 18.57 -1.94 -2.68
CA GLY A 69 19.92 -1.38 -2.66
C GLY A 69 20.27 -0.54 -3.89
N GLY A 70 21.54 -0.14 -4.03
CA GLY A 70 22.00 0.82 -5.06
C GLY A 70 21.67 0.46 -6.52
N GLY A 71 21.53 -0.82 -6.87
CA GLY A 71 21.22 -1.27 -8.23
C GLY A 71 19.72 -1.35 -8.59
N GLY A 72 18.81 -1.10 -7.64
CA GLY A 72 17.37 -1.34 -7.82
C GLY A 72 16.59 -0.20 -8.48
N LEU A 73 17.12 0.45 -9.51
CA LEU A 73 16.48 1.60 -10.18
C LEU A 73 15.28 1.23 -11.07
N LYS A 74 14.92 -0.06 -11.16
CA LYS A 74 13.80 -0.58 -11.94
C LYS A 74 12.80 -1.25 -11.01
N PHE A 75 11.56 -1.41 -11.47
CA PHE A 75 10.56 -2.12 -10.68
C PHE A 75 11.04 -3.53 -10.31
N PRO A 76 10.56 -4.03 -9.15
CA PRO A 76 10.83 -5.39 -8.71
C PRO A 76 10.57 -6.50 -9.74
N SER A 77 9.64 -6.30 -10.68
CA SER A 77 9.32 -7.26 -11.74
C SER A 77 10.45 -7.46 -12.77
N TYR A 78 11.45 -6.57 -12.82
CA TYR A 78 12.49 -6.56 -13.86
C TYR A 78 13.72 -7.44 -13.57
N GLY A 79 13.78 -8.22 -12.48
CA GLY A 79 14.84 -9.25 -12.33
C GLY A 79 15.25 -9.68 -10.92
N LYS A 80 16.18 -10.64 -10.88
CA LYS A 80 16.57 -11.56 -9.77
C LYS A 80 17.16 -10.95 -8.48
N ARG A 81 16.89 -9.69 -8.13
CA ARG A 81 17.40 -9.08 -6.88
C ARG A 81 16.35 -8.32 -6.09
N ASN A 82 15.08 -8.69 -6.27
CA ASN A 82 13.99 -8.19 -5.47
C ASN A 82 13.46 -9.24 -4.50
N ILE A 83 12.97 -8.79 -3.33
CA ILE A 83 12.31 -9.67 -2.37
C ILE A 83 10.98 -10.22 -2.93
N ILE A 84 10.40 -9.54 -3.93
CA ILE A 84 9.34 -10.11 -4.78
C ILE A 84 9.98 -11.09 -5.76
N SER A 85 10.37 -12.19 -5.17
CA SER A 85 10.73 -13.44 -5.82
C SER A 85 9.46 -14.29 -5.97
N ASN A 86 9.57 -15.43 -6.64
CA ASN A 86 8.52 -16.45 -6.67
C ASN A 86 8.00 -16.82 -5.26
N ARG A 87 8.77 -16.54 -4.19
CA ARG A 87 8.31 -16.66 -2.80
C ARG A 87 7.09 -15.82 -2.46
N LEU A 88 6.92 -14.59 -2.95
CA LEU A 88 5.72 -13.82 -2.56
C LEU A 88 4.44 -14.40 -3.17
N VAL A 89 4.53 -15.28 -4.17
CA VAL A 89 3.37 -15.94 -4.77
C VAL A 89 2.79 -17.01 -3.86
N ASP A 90 3.63 -17.80 -3.17
CA ASP A 90 3.20 -18.98 -2.41
C ASP A 90 3.82 -19.11 -1.00
N ASN A 91 4.83 -18.30 -0.70
CA ASN A 91 5.68 -18.34 0.49
C ASN A 91 6.32 -19.73 0.76
N GLN A 92 6.50 -20.53 -0.30
CA GLN A 92 7.10 -21.87 -0.23
C GLN A 92 8.55 -21.89 -0.73
N ASN A 93 8.97 -20.89 -1.51
CA ASN A 93 10.28 -20.85 -2.15
C ASN A 93 11.24 -19.85 -1.49
N TRP A 94 12.54 -19.98 -1.73
CA TRP A 94 13.53 -18.99 -1.28
C TRP A 94 13.35 -17.66 -2.02
N THR A 95 13.64 -16.54 -1.36
CA THR A 95 13.73 -15.27 -2.10
C THR A 95 15.00 -15.21 -2.93
N SER A 96 14.92 -14.55 -4.10
CA SER A 96 16.09 -14.22 -4.92
C SER A 96 17.09 -13.31 -4.18
N ALA A 97 16.66 -12.68 -3.08
CA ALA A 97 17.51 -11.89 -2.19
C ALA A 97 18.21 -12.73 -1.11
N GLY A 98 17.90 -14.04 -0.97
CA GLY A 98 18.58 -14.94 -0.03
C GLY A 98 18.21 -14.77 1.45
N TYR A 99 17.27 -13.87 1.79
CA TYR A 99 17.01 -13.46 3.18
C TYR A 99 15.96 -14.28 3.93
N SER A 100 15.37 -15.29 3.30
CA SER A 100 14.48 -16.19 4.03
C SER A 100 14.39 -17.53 3.32
N GLY A 101 14.85 -18.57 4.01
CA GLY A 101 14.45 -19.95 3.78
C GLY A 101 13.32 -20.30 4.74
N ASN A 102 12.42 -21.19 4.33
CA ASN A 102 11.67 -22.04 5.27
C ASN A 102 10.73 -21.34 6.29
N ALA A 103 9.90 -20.37 5.88
CA ALA A 103 8.89 -19.81 6.77
C ALA A 103 7.47 -20.16 6.28
N HIS A 104 7.14 -21.45 6.36
CA HIS A 104 5.79 -21.95 6.08
C HIS A 104 4.75 -21.21 6.95
N GLY A 105 3.61 -20.83 6.38
CA GLY A 105 2.49 -20.26 7.16
C GLY A 105 2.46 -18.74 7.30
N LEU A 106 3.51 -17.99 6.90
CA LEU A 106 3.47 -16.52 6.91
C LEU A 106 2.65 -15.99 5.72
N HIS A 107 1.33 -15.87 5.89
CA HIS A 107 0.40 -15.62 4.79
C HIS A 107 -0.34 -14.28 4.79
N GLN A 108 -0.04 -13.35 5.68
CA GLN A 108 -0.99 -12.23 5.88
C GLN A 108 -0.29 -10.89 6.09
N TYR A 109 0.45 -10.43 5.08
CA TYR A 109 0.89 -9.04 4.98
C TYR A 109 0.77 -8.54 3.54
N ILE A 110 0.59 -7.23 3.40
CA ILE A 110 0.70 -6.55 2.11
C ILE A 110 2.16 -6.20 1.91
N HIS A 111 2.71 -6.55 0.76
CA HIS A 111 4.09 -6.26 0.45
C HIS A 111 4.19 -5.08 -0.51
N VAL A 112 4.99 -4.09 -0.16
CA VAL A 112 5.22 -2.89 -0.97
C VAL A 112 6.72 -2.74 -1.24
N ALA A 113 7.10 -2.59 -2.50
CA ALA A 113 8.48 -2.32 -2.87
C ALA A 113 8.55 -1.04 -3.72
N PRO A 114 8.88 0.11 -3.11
CA PRO A 114 9.11 1.34 -3.85
C PRO A 114 10.41 1.31 -4.62
N VAL A 115 10.51 2.19 -5.62
CA VAL A 115 11.71 2.45 -6.41
C VAL A 115 12.08 3.92 -6.21
N LYS A 116 13.29 4.18 -5.71
CA LYS A 116 13.80 5.55 -5.60
C LYS A 116 14.30 6.08 -6.94
N GLU A 117 14.02 7.35 -7.19
CA GLU A 117 14.40 8.09 -8.40
C GLU A 117 15.82 8.67 -8.30
N ILE A 118 16.28 8.90 -7.07
CA ILE A 118 17.60 9.44 -6.74
C ILE A 118 18.36 8.44 -5.86
N TYR A 119 19.59 8.77 -5.47
CA TYR A 119 20.42 7.88 -4.65
C TYR A 119 19.84 7.65 -3.24
N GLU A 120 19.28 8.68 -2.61
CA GLU A 120 18.81 8.61 -1.22
C GLU A 120 17.32 8.24 -1.12
N TRP A 121 16.98 7.60 0.00
CA TRP A 121 15.60 7.42 0.42
C TRP A 121 15.10 8.66 1.16
N GLU A 122 13.90 9.12 0.80
CA GLU A 122 13.30 10.33 1.33
C GLU A 122 12.11 9.96 2.22
N ALA A 123 12.22 10.22 3.53
CA ALA A 123 11.17 9.91 4.50
C ALA A 123 9.81 10.56 4.14
N LYS A 124 9.82 11.76 3.56
CA LYS A 124 8.60 12.46 3.10
C LYS A 124 7.89 11.68 1.98
N LYS A 125 8.64 11.14 1.01
CA LYS A 125 8.08 10.31 -0.06
C LYS A 125 7.55 8.98 0.47
N PHE A 126 8.20 8.39 1.49
CA PHE A 126 7.67 7.22 2.21
C PHE A 126 6.33 7.48 2.88
N LYS A 127 6.18 8.62 3.57
CA LYS A 127 4.89 8.98 4.19
C LYS A 127 3.80 9.16 3.14
N ALA A 128 4.12 9.78 2.01
CA ALA A 128 3.19 9.93 0.89
C ALA A 128 2.82 8.57 0.27
N LEU A 129 3.79 7.67 0.13
CA LEU A 129 3.57 6.30 -0.33
C LEU A 129 2.67 5.51 0.61
N LEU A 130 2.92 5.54 1.93
CA LEU A 130 2.10 4.85 2.92
C LEU A 130 0.63 5.31 2.83
N LYS A 131 0.40 6.63 2.73
CA LYS A 131 -0.93 7.21 2.54
C LYS A 131 -1.58 6.77 1.23
N HIS A 132 -0.81 6.69 0.14
CA HIS A 132 -1.34 6.22 -1.13
C HIS A 132 -1.73 4.73 -1.04
N VAL A 133 -0.89 3.89 -0.43
CA VAL A 133 -1.16 2.46 -0.22
C VAL A 133 -2.41 2.25 0.64
N SER A 134 -2.59 2.98 1.75
CA SER A 134 -3.77 2.85 2.61
C SER A 134 -5.07 3.26 1.90
N GLY A 135 -5.00 4.13 0.89
CA GLY A 135 -6.13 4.46 0.02
C GLY A 135 -6.50 3.37 -1.00
N LYS A 136 -5.63 2.37 -1.23
CA LYS A 136 -5.83 1.30 -2.21
C LYS A 136 -6.16 -0.04 -1.57
N VAL A 137 -5.58 -0.32 -0.41
CA VAL A 137 -5.69 -1.59 0.32
C VAL A 137 -5.87 -1.33 1.80
N ASN A 138 -6.64 -2.18 2.47
CA ASN A 138 -6.94 -2.06 3.89
C ASN A 138 -5.73 -2.55 4.71
N ILE A 139 -4.96 -1.59 5.22
CA ILE A 139 -3.76 -1.84 6.03
C ILE A 139 -4.04 -1.52 7.50
N ASN A 140 -3.31 -2.19 8.39
CA ASN A 140 -3.22 -1.80 9.79
C ASN A 140 -2.08 -0.77 9.93
N GLU A 141 -2.41 0.51 10.11
CA GLU A 141 -1.42 1.59 10.20
C GLU A 141 -0.52 1.50 11.46
N ASN A 142 -0.90 0.70 12.47
CA ASN A 142 -0.07 0.40 13.63
C ASN A 142 0.90 -0.77 13.40
N ARG A 143 0.84 -1.41 12.23
CA ARG A 143 1.69 -2.55 11.85
C ARG A 143 2.36 -2.31 10.50
N VAL A 144 3.15 -1.24 10.47
CA VAL A 144 3.99 -0.85 9.33
C VAL A 144 5.43 -1.28 9.61
N TYR A 145 5.95 -2.19 8.80
CA TYR A 145 7.32 -2.67 8.89
C TYR A 145 8.10 -2.21 7.68
N VAL A 146 9.37 -1.84 7.89
CA VAL A 146 10.29 -1.46 6.83
C VAL A 146 11.53 -2.34 6.95
N THR A 147 11.96 -2.88 5.83
CA THR A 147 13.20 -3.65 5.70
C THR A 147 13.85 -3.30 4.38
N GLY A 148 15.13 -3.64 4.20
CA GLY A 148 15.88 -3.25 3.02
C GLY A 148 17.13 -4.08 2.82
N PHE A 149 17.68 -3.98 1.61
CA PHE A 149 18.95 -4.60 1.25
C PHE A 149 20.02 -3.54 1.01
N SER A 150 21.14 -3.61 1.76
CA SER A 150 22.29 -2.73 1.61
C SER A 150 21.91 -1.26 1.80
N MET A 151 21.86 -0.45 0.74
CA MET A 151 21.40 0.94 0.76
C MET A 151 19.86 1.08 0.83
N GLY A 152 19.20 0.00 1.23
CA GLY A 152 17.76 -0.11 1.44
C GLY A 152 17.44 0.26 2.87
#